data_AF-A0A1Y4I420-F1
#
_entry.id   AF-A0A1Y4I420-F1
#
_cell.length_a   1.000
_cell.length_b   1.000
_cell.length_c   1.000
_cell.angle_alpha   90.00
_cell.angle_beta   90.00
_cell.angle_gamma   90.00
#
_symmetry.space_group_name_H-M   'P 1'
#
loop_
_entity.id
_entity.type
_entity.pdbx_description
1 polymer ?
#
loop_
_entity_poly.entity_id
_entity_poly.type
_entity_poly.pdbx_seq_one_letter_code
_entity_poly.pdbx_strand_id
1 'polypeptide(L)'
;MPDDMNVWKYTYIQFFKKRRRVIGKDGADDYAAMLFVALLDCLFYWGVITFADSFTGYHLLPGHEILHTVLFLGGAVIIERVHNRTLCKGGAFERIRKEVEAEPRKMLWGILSLLYIMSAVAFFALSLYCNVNKLVLVLIPL
;
A
#
# COMPACT_ATOMS: atom_id res chain seq x y z
N MET A 1 -28.06 -0.18 -4.42
CA MET A 1 -27.59 0.09 -3.04
C MET A 1 -26.16 0.58 -3.19
N PRO A 2 -25.87 1.88 -3.06
CA PRO A 2 -24.57 2.45 -3.41
C PRO A 2 -23.64 2.41 -2.19
N ASP A 3 -23.20 1.21 -1.79
CA ASP A 3 -22.27 1.00 -0.68
C ASP A 3 -21.01 0.21 -1.10
N ASP A 4 -20.65 0.28 -2.39
CA ASP A 4 -19.47 -0.39 -2.95
C ASP A 4 -18.22 0.52 -3.03
N MET A 5 -18.26 1.71 -2.44
CA MET A 5 -17.11 2.63 -2.43
C MET A 5 -16.10 2.22 -1.36
N ASN A 6 -14.82 2.17 -1.71
CA ASN A 6 -13.74 1.89 -0.77
C ASN A 6 -12.52 2.77 -1.06
N VAL A 7 -11.61 2.82 -0.08
CA VAL A 7 -10.42 3.68 -0.16
C VAL A 7 -9.53 3.27 -1.33
N TRP A 8 -9.34 1.96 -1.57
CA TRP A 8 -8.53 1.46 -2.68
C TRP A 8 -9.03 1.93 -4.04
N LYS A 9 -10.33 1.78 -4.33
CA LYS A 9 -11.02 2.21 -5.56
C LYS A 9 -10.87 3.72 -5.76
N TYR A 10 -11.05 4.50 -4.70
CA TYR A 10 -10.92 5.95 -4.77
C TYR A 10 -9.46 6.37 -5.03
N THR A 11 -8.51 5.85 -4.25
CA THR A 11 -7.07 6.11 -4.42
C THR A 11 -6.59 5.70 -5.82
N TYR A 12 -7.02 4.54 -6.29
CA TYR A 12 -6.76 4.01 -7.62
C TYR A 12 -7.17 4.99 -8.73
N ILE A 13 -8.42 5.43 -8.75
CA ILE A 13 -8.93 6.34 -9.78
C ILE A 13 -8.30 7.73 -9.68
N GLN A 14 -8.06 8.24 -8.46
CA GLN A 14 -7.40 9.54 -8.28
C GLN A 14 -5.96 9.51 -8.78
N PHE A 15 -5.21 8.45 -8.46
CA PHE A 15 -3.86 8.28 -8.96
C PHE A 15 -3.82 8.14 -10.48
N PHE A 16 -4.71 7.33 -11.06
CA PHE A 16 -4.88 7.22 -12.51
C PHE A 16 -5.10 8.59 -13.16
N LYS A 17 -6.03 9.40 -12.65
CA LYS A 17 -6.32 10.75 -13.17
C LYS A 17 -5.11 11.68 -13.05
N LYS A 18 -4.40 11.63 -11.92
CA LYS A 18 -3.20 12.45 -11.68
C LYS A 18 -2.06 12.04 -12.61
N ARG A 19 -1.77 10.75 -12.72
CA ARG A 19 -0.74 10.19 -13.62
C ARG A 19 -1.01 10.62 -15.05
N ARG A 20 -2.23 10.43 -15.54
CA ARG A 20 -2.59 10.78 -16.92
C ARG A 20 -2.50 12.28 -17.21
N ARG A 21 -2.73 13.13 -16.21
CA ARG A 21 -2.53 14.59 -16.32
C ARG A 21 -1.04 14.95 -16.42
N VAL A 22 -0.16 14.23 -15.73
CA VAL A 22 1.27 14.53 -15.65
C VAL A 22 2.08 13.89 -16.78
N ILE A 23 1.86 12.60 -17.05
CA ILE A 23 2.64 11.78 -17.98
C ILE A 23 1.99 11.72 -19.37
N GLY A 24 0.70 12.06 -19.48
CA GLY A 24 -0.09 11.88 -20.69
C GLY A 24 -0.79 10.52 -20.71
N LYS A 25 -1.36 10.14 -21.86
CA LYS A 25 -2.10 8.87 -22.02
C LYS A 25 -1.12 7.75 -22.33
N ASP A 26 -1.04 6.76 -21.46
CA ASP A 26 -0.23 5.56 -21.61
C ASP A 26 -1.14 4.32 -21.58
N GLY A 27 -0.80 3.28 -22.34
CA GLY A 27 -1.57 2.03 -22.39
C GLY A 27 -1.56 1.23 -21.08
N ALA A 28 -0.64 1.56 -20.17
CA ALA A 28 -0.46 0.90 -18.88
C ALA A 28 -0.93 1.73 -17.67
N ASP A 29 -1.70 2.81 -17.89
CA ASP A 29 -2.14 3.71 -16.81
C ASP A 29 -2.98 3.01 -15.73
N ASP A 30 -3.84 2.09 -16.14
CA ASP A 30 -4.73 1.31 -15.27
C ASP A 30 -3.94 0.28 -14.44
N TYR A 31 -2.98 -0.42 -15.05
CA TYR A 31 -2.10 -1.35 -14.36
C TYR A 31 -1.17 -0.61 -13.38
N ALA A 32 -0.62 0.53 -13.79
CA ALA A 32 0.27 1.29 -12.93
C ALA A 32 -0.44 1.92 -11.73
N ALA A 33 -1.70 2.33 -11.90
CA ALA A 33 -2.51 2.77 -10.76
C ALA A 33 -2.81 1.61 -9.79
N MET A 34 -2.98 0.40 -10.30
CA MET A 34 -3.19 -0.80 -9.48
C MET A 34 -1.92 -1.12 -8.70
N LEU A 35 -0.77 -1.08 -9.38
CA LEU A 35 0.54 -1.29 -8.78
C LEU A 35 0.83 -0.25 -7.68
N PHE A 36 0.42 1.01 -7.88
CA PHE A 36 0.55 2.04 -6.85
C PHE A 36 -0.23 1.71 -5.58
N VAL A 37 -1.49 1.26 -5.69
CA VAL A 37 -2.28 0.84 -4.53
C VAL A 37 -1.68 -0.41 -3.87
N ALA A 38 -1.25 -1.39 -4.67
CA ALA A 38 -0.58 -2.59 -4.17
C ALA A 38 0.72 -2.24 -3.41
N LEU A 39 1.51 -1.29 -3.92
CA LEU A 39 2.73 -0.81 -3.25
C LEU A 39 2.43 -0.14 -1.91
N LEU A 40 1.35 0.65 -1.80
CA LEU A 40 0.95 1.24 -0.52
C LEU A 40 0.60 0.17 0.52
N ASP A 41 -0.14 -0.87 0.12
CA ASP A 41 -0.45 -1.99 1.00
C ASP A 41 0.82 -2.78 1.40
N CYS A 42 1.76 -2.97 0.46
CA CYS A 42 3.05 -3.61 0.78
C CYS A 42 3.89 -2.78 1.77
N LEU A 43 3.95 -1.45 1.62
CA LEU A 43 4.65 -0.56 2.54
C LEU A 43 4.01 -0.59 3.92
N PHE A 44 2.68 -0.58 3.97
CA PHE A 44 1.94 -0.66 5.22
C PHE A 44 2.16 -2.02 5.90
N TYR A 45 2.07 -3.12 5.15
CA TYR A 45 2.34 -4.48 5.63
C TYR A 45 3.76 -4.62 6.21
N TRP A 46 4.77 -4.13 5.48
CA TRP A 46 6.15 -4.11 5.96
C TRP A 46 6.30 -3.33 7.26
N GLY A 47 5.71 -2.14 7.31
CA GLY A 47 5.77 -1.29 8.49
C GLY A 47 5.12 -1.93 9.71
N VAL A 48 3.98 -2.58 9.53
CA VAL A 48 3.30 -3.33 10.60
C VAL A 48 4.13 -4.50 11.11
N ILE A 49 4.72 -5.31 10.21
CA ILE A 49 5.57 -6.44 10.61
C ILE A 49 6.77 -5.94 11.41
N THR A 50 7.49 -4.94 10.87
CA THR A 50 8.69 -4.39 11.51
C THR A 50 8.37 -3.75 12.86
N PHE A 51 7.24 -3.05 12.95
CA PHE A 51 6.77 -2.43 14.19
C PHE A 51 6.39 -3.49 15.24
N ALA A 52 5.64 -4.53 14.85
CA ALA A 52 5.26 -5.62 15.75
C ALA A 52 6.48 -6.42 16.25
N ASP A 53 7.45 -6.70 15.38
CA ASP A 53 8.73 -7.30 15.76
C ASP A 53 9.49 -6.42 16.77
N SER A 54 9.55 -5.11 16.52
CA SER A 54 10.20 -4.16 17.43
C SER A 54 9.51 -4.04 18.79
N PHE A 55 8.17 -4.15 18.85
CA PHE A 55 7.41 -4.01 20.10
C PHE A 55 7.42 -5.29 20.95
N THR A 56 7.38 -6.46 20.31
CA THR A 56 7.29 -7.74 21.03
C THR A 56 8.62 -8.19 21.63
N GLY A 57 9.72 -7.49 21.33
CA GLY A 57 11.07 -7.84 21.81
C GLY A 57 11.55 -9.20 21.33
N TYR A 58 10.78 -9.89 20.48
CA TYR A 58 11.16 -11.14 19.89
C TYR A 58 12.27 -10.86 18.89
N HIS A 59 13.43 -11.46 19.15
CA HIS A 59 14.44 -11.73 18.14
C HIS A 59 13.92 -12.80 17.15
N LEU A 60 12.75 -12.62 16.53
CA LEU A 60 12.34 -13.47 15.41
C LEU A 60 13.22 -13.18 14.18
N LEU A 61 13.85 -11.99 14.13
CA LEU A 61 14.63 -11.50 13.01
C LEU A 61 16.13 -11.89 12.91
N PRO A 62 16.93 -12.19 13.95
CA PRO A 62 18.36 -12.45 13.74
C PRO A 62 18.67 -13.86 13.23
N GLY A 63 17.71 -14.81 13.29
CA GLY A 63 17.92 -16.21 12.90
C GLY A 63 17.20 -16.66 11.62
N HIS A 64 16.26 -15.86 11.10
CA HIS A 64 15.33 -16.27 10.04
C HIS A 64 15.13 -15.21 8.94
N GLU A 65 16.21 -14.56 8.49
CA GLU A 65 16.18 -13.59 7.36
C GLU A 65 15.48 -14.14 6.10
N ILE A 66 15.67 -15.44 5.83
CA ILE A 66 15.03 -16.13 4.69
C ILE A 66 13.51 -16.18 4.89
N LEU A 67 13.03 -16.52 6.09
CA LEU A 67 11.60 -16.63 6.37
C LEU A 67 10.92 -15.26 6.29
N HIS A 68 11.59 -14.21 6.79
CA HIS A 68 11.13 -12.83 6.65
C HIS A 68 11.03 -12.40 5.18
N THR A 69 12.07 -12.68 4.39
CA THR A 69 12.08 -12.41 2.95
C THR A 69 10.98 -13.16 2.21
N VAL A 70 10.75 -14.43 2.55
CA VAL A 70 9.69 -15.26 1.95
C VAL A 70 8.30 -14.76 2.34
N LEU A 71 8.07 -14.39 3.60
CA LEU A 71 6.81 -13.81 4.04
C LEU A 71 6.53 -12.48 3.34
N PHE A 72 7.54 -11.64 3.19
CA PHE A 72 7.40 -10.36 2.51
C PHE A 72 7.10 -10.53 1.01
N LEU A 73 7.89 -11.34 0.30
CA LEU A 73 7.67 -11.62 -1.12
C LEU A 73 6.33 -12.33 -1.36
N GLY A 74 6.00 -13.31 -0.51
CA GLY A 74 4.72 -14.02 -0.55
C GLY A 74 3.54 -13.06 -0.33
N GLY A 75 3.62 -12.20 0.68
CA GLY A 75 2.64 -11.16 0.97
C GLY A 75 2.46 -10.20 -0.22
N ALA A 76 3.54 -9.70 -0.79
CA ALA A 76 3.52 -8.81 -1.95
C ALA A 76 2.84 -9.46 -3.17
N VAL A 77 3.15 -10.72 -3.47
CA VAL A 77 2.53 -11.47 -4.59
C VAL A 77 1.03 -11.68 -4.34
N ILE A 78 0.62 -11.96 -3.10
CA ILE A 78 -0.80 -12.10 -2.76
C ILE A 78 -1.52 -10.76 -2.95
N ILE A 79 -0.95 -9.67 -2.43
CA ILE A 79 -1.51 -8.31 -2.54
C ILE A 79 -1.68 -7.92 -4.01
N GLU A 80 -0.64 -8.12 -4.84
CA GLU A 80 -0.70 -7.85 -6.28
C GLU A 80 -1.80 -8.67 -6.97
N ARG A 81 -1.88 -9.98 -6.69
CA ARG A 81 -2.90 -10.84 -7.28
C ARG A 81 -4.31 -10.45 -6.88
N VAL A 82 -4.51 -10.05 -5.62
CA VAL A 82 -5.81 -9.57 -5.12
C VAL A 82 -6.20 -8.29 -5.87
N HIS A 83 -5.32 -7.28 -5.92
CA HIS A 83 -5.58 -6.01 -6.59
C HIS A 83 -5.77 -6.15 -8.09
N ASN A 84 -4.98 -6.98 -8.76
CA ASN A 84 -5.16 -7.27 -10.18
C ASN A 84 -6.55 -7.90 -10.46
N ARG A 85 -6.99 -8.82 -9.58
CA ARG A 85 -8.31 -9.46 -9.71
C ARG A 85 -9.45 -8.49 -9.41
N THR A 86 -9.29 -7.56 -8.47
CA THR A 86 -10.35 -6.64 -8.03
C THR A 86 -10.44 -5.37 -8.87
N LEU A 87 -9.32 -4.82 -9.34
CA LEU A 87 -9.24 -3.52 -10.00
C LEU A 87 -9.12 -3.62 -11.54
N CYS A 88 -8.39 -4.61 -12.07
CA CYS A 88 -8.06 -4.68 -13.50
C CYS A 88 -8.90 -5.72 -14.27
N LYS A 89 -9.37 -6.80 -13.62
CA LYS A 89 -10.01 -7.91 -14.33
C LYS A 89 -11.44 -7.60 -14.82
N GLY A 90 -11.75 -7.96 -16.07
CA GLY A 90 -13.13 -8.05 -16.58
C GLY A 90 -13.88 -6.72 -16.70
N GLY A 91 -13.20 -5.63 -17.08
CA GLY A 91 -13.82 -4.30 -17.20
C GLY A 91 -14.09 -3.62 -15.84
N ALA A 92 -13.47 -4.12 -14.76
CA ALA A 92 -13.56 -3.55 -13.42
C ALA A 92 -13.17 -2.07 -13.40
N PHE A 93 -12.17 -1.66 -14.19
CA PHE A 93 -11.74 -0.26 -14.30
C PHE A 93 -12.89 0.69 -14.60
N GLU A 94 -13.62 0.48 -15.70
CA GLU A 94 -14.71 1.38 -16.12
C GLU A 94 -15.87 1.38 -15.12
N ARG A 95 -16.11 0.24 -14.45
CA ARG A 95 -17.12 0.14 -13.39
C ARG A 95 -16.72 0.99 -12.18
N ILE A 96 -15.51 0.78 -11.66
CA ILE A 96 -14.97 1.52 -10.51
C ILE A 96 -14.89 3.02 -10.82
N ARG A 97 -14.51 3.37 -12.05
CA ARG A 97 -14.46 4.76 -12.48
C ARG A 97 -15.84 5.43 -12.39
N LYS A 98 -16.89 4.77 -12.90
CA LYS A 98 -18.27 5.28 -12.81
C LYS A 98 -18.72 5.40 -11.36
N GLU A 99 -18.41 4.42 -10.51
CA GLU A 99 -18.70 4.48 -9.07
C GLU A 99 -18.03 5.69 -8.41
N VAL A 100 -16.73 5.91 -8.65
CA VAL A 100 -15.97 7.05 -8.06
C VAL A 100 -16.45 8.40 -8.61
N GLU A 101 -16.86 8.45 -9.87
CA GLU A 101 -17.39 9.69 -10.48
C GLU A 101 -18.78 10.05 -9.97
N ALA A 102 -19.63 9.05 -9.70
CA ALA A 102 -20.98 9.18 -9.17
C ALA A 102 -21.02 9.46 -7.66
N GLU A 103 -19.96 9.14 -6.91
CA GLU A 103 -19.93 9.30 -5.46
C GLU A 103 -20.08 10.78 -5.04
N PRO A 104 -21.08 11.14 -4.21
CA PRO A 104 -21.30 12.52 -3.78
C PRO A 104 -20.28 12.98 -2.72
N ARG A 105 -19.79 12.08 -1.88
CA ARG A 105 -18.89 12.38 -0.74
C ARG A 105 -17.41 12.43 -1.12
N LYS A 106 -17.07 13.09 -2.24
CA LYS A 106 -15.69 13.12 -2.78
C LYS A 106 -14.68 13.69 -1.77
N MET A 107 -15.07 14.68 -0.96
CA MET A 107 -14.18 15.23 0.08
C MET A 107 -13.81 14.19 1.14
N LEU A 108 -14.79 13.44 1.66
CA LEU A 108 -14.55 12.44 2.69
C LEU A 108 -13.62 11.34 2.18
N TRP A 109 -13.88 10.81 0.98
CA TRP A 109 -13.01 9.81 0.35
C TRP A 109 -11.64 10.36 -0.02
N GLY A 110 -11.55 11.64 -0.36
CA GLY A 110 -10.29 12.36 -0.52
C GLY A 110 -9.46 12.35 0.76
N ILE A 111 -10.07 12.68 1.89
CA ILE A 111 -9.41 12.66 3.20
C ILE A 111 -8.98 11.23 3.56
N LEU A 112 -9.86 10.24 3.40
CA LEU A 112 -9.53 8.83 3.68
C LEU A 112 -8.39 8.32 2.80
N SER A 113 -8.39 8.65 1.51
CA SER A 113 -7.30 8.30 0.59
C SER A 113 -5.98 8.96 1.00
N LEU A 114 -6.02 10.22 1.46
CA LEU A 114 -4.82 10.93 1.91
C LEU A 114 -4.29 10.31 3.21
N LEU A 115 -5.17 10.03 4.17
CA LEU A 115 -4.84 9.35 5.42
C LEU A 115 -4.21 7.98 5.16
N TYR A 116 -4.76 7.22 4.21
CA TYR A 116 -4.21 5.93 3.81
C TYR A 116 -2.78 6.04 3.26
N ILE A 117 -2.52 6.98 2.33
CA ILE A 117 -1.17 7.21 1.80
C ILE A 117 -0.20 7.65 2.90
N MET A 118 -0.61 8.64 3.71
CA MET A 118 0.23 9.16 4.80
C MET A 118 0.54 8.08 5.83
N SER A 119 -0.44 7.23 6.16
CA SER A 119 -0.27 6.11 7.07
C SER A 119 0.74 5.10 6.51
N ALA A 120 0.60 4.67 5.24
CA ALA A 120 1.56 3.77 4.60
C ALA A 120 3.00 4.32 4.64
N VAL A 121 3.18 5.61 4.33
CA VAL A 121 4.49 6.28 4.38
C VAL A 121 5.00 6.39 5.81
N ALA A 122 4.15 6.72 6.78
CA ALA A 122 4.54 6.85 8.18
C ALA A 122 4.99 5.50 8.77
N PHE A 123 4.24 4.42 8.53
CA PHE A 123 4.60 3.07 8.97
C PHE A 123 5.91 2.59 8.32
N PHE A 124 6.11 2.89 7.04
CA PHE A 124 7.37 2.61 6.38
C PHE A 124 8.53 3.41 6.98
N ALA A 125 8.38 4.72 7.17
CA ALA A 125 9.41 5.55 7.79
C ALA A 125 9.73 5.10 9.22
N LEU A 126 8.72 4.74 10.01
CA LEU A 126 8.88 4.19 11.35
C LEU A 126 9.66 2.87 11.32
N SER A 127 9.40 2.01 10.33
CA SER A 127 10.15 0.75 10.16
C SER A 127 11.64 0.99 9.90
N LEU A 128 11.97 1.99 9.08
CA LEU A 128 13.36 2.38 8.82
C LEU A 128 14.01 2.95 10.09
N TYR A 129 13.29 3.81 10.82
CA TYR A 129 13.75 4.39 12.07
C TYR A 129 14.06 3.31 13.12
N CYS A 130 13.14 2.36 13.33
CA CYS A 130 13.33 1.24 14.25
C CYS A 130 14.53 0.37 13.84
N ASN A 131 14.70 0.10 12.54
CA ASN A 131 15.85 -0.68 12.06
C ASN A 131 17.19 0.04 12.26
N VAL A 132 17.27 1.35 11.99
CA VAL A 132 18.50 2.14 12.19
C VAL A 132 18.86 2.22 13.68
N ASN A 133 17.88 2.48 14.56
CA ASN A 133 18.14 2.54 16.00
C ASN A 133 18.52 1.18 16.60
N LYS A 134 17.94 0.08 16.11
CA LYS A 134 18.39 -1.28 16.46
C LYS A 134 19.87 -1.48 16.11
N LEU A 135 20.31 -1.00 14.94
CA LEU A 135 21.72 -1.07 14.49
C LEU A 135 22.67 -0.25 15.37
N VAL A 136 22.24 0.95 15.80
CA VAL A 136 23.03 1.81 16.71
C VAL A 136 23.17 1.19 18.11
N LEU A 137 22.11 0.58 18.64
CA LEU A 137 22.14 -0.07 19.96
C LEU A 137 23.03 -1.32 19.99
N VAL A 138 23.17 -2.02 18.86
CA VAL A 138 24.06 -3.19 18.70
C VAL A 138 25.53 -2.76 18.57
N LEU A 139 25.81 -1.60 17.98
CA LEU A 139 27.17 -1.10 17.76
C LEU A 139 27.78 -0.40 19.00
N ILE A 140 26.96 0.02 19.95
CA ILE A 140 27.40 0.62 21.22
C ILE A 140 26.91 -0.27 22.37
N PRO A 141 27.64 -1.34 22.72
CA PRO A 141 27.39 -2.03 23.98
C PRO A 141 27.84 -1.10 25.11
N LEU A 142 26.90 -0.61 25.91
CA LEU A 142 27.21 0.11 27.14
C LEU A 142 27.65 -0.87 28.24
#